data_AF-A0A662XS90-F1
#
_entry.id   AF-A0A662XS90-F1
#
_cell.length_a   1.000
_cell.length_b   1.000
_cell.length_c   1.000
_cell.angle_alpha   90.00
_cell.angle_beta   90.00
_cell.angle_gamma   90.00
#
_symmetry.space_group_name_H-M   'P 1'
#
loop_
_entity.id
_entity.type
_entity.pdbx_description
1 polymer ?
#
loop_
_entity_poly.entity_id
_entity_poly.type
_entity_poly.pdbx_seq_one_letter_code
_entity_poly.pdbx_strand_id
1 'polypeptide(L)'
;MQSTLELAASSLNGRPLLLADSPALPLCLAASCFMTPQPQAHAVTDALPVGHCEECGDDGLFLDRVLLEHFQLHVCITCKQDQSRRDGAFELVPKTRAKAEYALPDSFFRGLAHLEKPNPHHEAFAPLQLFLRRTLLQEAHRLYDGEEGRQQEMARRKKRAFRTAASRTKHLLKRQHLLTLSADTDEEQDADSTEISKKEKKRKEYVPVADGDHRHEFTAESFEEDTAIWTKTCSCGMQVQFEKW
;
A
#
# COMPACT_ATOMS: atom_id res chain seq x y z
N MET A 1 51.34 3.27 -13.27
CA MET A 1 50.73 4.42 -13.94
C MET A 1 49.74 5.03 -12.95
N GLN A 2 50.23 5.99 -12.16
CA GLN A 2 49.41 6.79 -11.25
C GLN A 2 48.48 7.65 -12.11
N SER A 3 47.19 7.69 -11.79
CA SER A 3 46.29 8.72 -12.30
C SER A 3 45.55 9.31 -11.12
N THR A 4 45.91 10.57 -10.90
CA THR A 4 45.47 11.49 -9.85
C THR A 4 44.41 12.43 -10.41
N LEU A 5 43.52 12.92 -9.53
CA LEU A 5 42.71 14.14 -9.64
C LEU A 5 41.45 14.01 -10.55
N GLU A 6 40.29 14.61 -10.25
CA GLU A 6 40.08 15.92 -9.63
C GLU A 6 38.66 16.07 -9.03
N LEU A 7 38.57 16.75 -7.88
CA LEU A 7 37.35 17.26 -7.26
C LEU A 7 36.90 18.54 -7.98
N ALA A 8 35.61 18.66 -8.31
CA ALA A 8 35.00 19.94 -8.68
C ALA A 8 34.00 20.38 -7.60
N ALA A 9 34.45 21.30 -6.76
CA ALA A 9 33.62 22.16 -5.92
C ALA A 9 33.48 23.53 -6.62
N SER A 10 32.26 24.05 -6.72
CA SER A 10 31.91 25.39 -7.19
C SER A 10 30.43 25.62 -6.87
N SER A 11 29.92 26.79 -6.48
CA SER A 11 30.50 28.07 -6.09
C SER A 11 29.36 28.85 -5.41
N LEU A 12 29.73 29.69 -4.44
CA LEU A 12 28.86 30.57 -3.68
C LEU A 12 28.42 31.77 -4.55
N ASN A 13 27.13 32.12 -4.50
CA ASN A 13 26.59 33.43 -4.87
C ASN A 13 25.46 33.71 -3.86
N GLY A 14 25.40 34.79 -3.08
CA GLY A 14 25.76 36.18 -3.34
C GLY A 14 24.48 37.01 -3.24
N ARG A 15 24.26 37.68 -2.09
CA ARG A 15 23.08 38.53 -1.75
C ARG A 15 22.91 39.70 -2.72
N PRO A 16 21.75 40.38 -2.69
CA PRO A 16 21.80 41.71 -2.09
C PRO A 16 20.68 42.01 -1.10
N LEU A 17 21.07 42.82 -0.11
CA LEU A 17 20.24 43.49 0.90
C LEU A 17 19.52 44.69 0.27
N LEU A 18 18.23 44.87 0.59
CA LEU A 18 17.54 46.14 0.43
C LEU A 18 17.09 46.64 1.79
N LEU A 19 17.61 47.83 2.13
CA LEU A 19 17.12 48.75 3.15
C LEU A 19 15.83 49.42 2.66
N ALA A 20 14.85 49.61 3.55
CA ALA A 20 14.22 50.92 3.76
C ALA A 20 13.17 50.86 4.89
N ASP A 21 13.33 51.84 5.79
CA ASP A 21 12.33 52.62 6.51
C ASP A 21 11.38 52.04 7.56
N SER A 22 11.66 52.51 8.78
CA SER A 22 10.80 52.70 9.94
C SER A 22 9.59 53.59 9.61
N PRO A 23 8.44 53.43 10.29
CA PRO A 23 8.18 54.41 11.34
C PRO A 23 7.47 53.88 12.61
N ALA A 24 7.90 54.46 13.72
CA ALA A 24 7.15 54.93 14.90
C ALA A 24 5.94 54.13 15.44
N LEU A 25 6.12 53.78 16.72
CA LEU A 25 5.19 53.32 17.77
C LEU A 25 3.76 53.89 17.71
N PRO A 26 2.81 53.19 18.35
CA PRO A 26 2.37 53.72 19.65
C PRO A 26 2.35 52.69 20.78
N LEU A 27 2.64 53.19 21.98
CA LEU A 27 2.44 52.54 23.26
C LEU A 27 0.97 52.13 23.42
N CYS A 28 0.73 50.86 23.75
CA CYS A 28 -0.49 50.42 24.40
C CYS A 28 -0.16 49.61 25.65
N LEU A 29 -0.90 49.96 26.71
CA LEU A 29 -0.74 49.59 28.10
C LEU A 29 -0.86 48.07 28.35
N ALA A 30 0.01 47.61 29.24
CA ALA A 30 -0.25 46.67 30.34
C ALA A 30 -1.40 45.67 30.15
N ALA A 31 -1.06 44.48 29.65
CA ALA A 31 -1.75 43.25 30.00
C ALA A 31 -0.76 42.37 30.74
N SER A 32 -1.08 42.05 32.00
CA SER A 32 -0.34 41.16 32.87
C SER A 32 -0.24 39.77 32.23
N CYS A 33 0.90 39.47 31.60
CA CYS A 33 1.27 38.14 31.15
C CYS A 33 1.40 37.24 32.39
N PHE A 34 0.37 36.45 32.66
CA PHE A 34 0.48 35.28 33.52
C PHE A 34 1.58 34.40 32.94
N MET A 35 2.74 34.39 33.61
CA MET A 35 3.82 33.46 33.36
C MET A 35 3.27 32.04 33.59
N THR A 36 2.89 31.36 32.51
CA THR A 36 2.64 29.92 32.57
C THR A 36 3.93 29.23 33.00
N PRO A 37 3.95 28.50 34.13
CA PRO A 37 5.13 27.74 34.52
C PRO A 37 5.40 26.69 33.45
N GLN A 38 6.59 26.72 32.86
CA GLN A 38 7.09 25.63 32.03
C GLN A 38 7.02 24.33 32.86
N PRO A 39 6.55 23.21 32.28
CA PRO A 39 6.56 21.94 32.97
C PRO A 39 8.02 21.57 33.24
N GLN A 40 8.38 21.51 34.51
CA GLN A 40 9.71 21.12 34.93
C GLN A 40 9.96 19.69 34.46
N ALA A 41 10.97 19.51 33.61
CA ALA A 41 11.50 18.21 33.26
C ALA A 41 12.04 17.56 34.54
N HIS A 42 11.22 16.72 35.17
CA HIS A 42 11.64 15.91 36.29
C HIS A 42 12.71 14.94 35.80
N ALA A 43 13.97 15.21 36.16
CA ALA A 43 15.07 14.29 35.98
C ALA A 43 14.87 13.10 36.92
N VAL A 44 14.04 12.15 36.50
CA VAL A 44 13.97 10.83 37.12
C VAL A 44 15.32 10.18 36.82
N THR A 45 16.12 9.95 37.85
CA THR A 45 17.33 9.13 37.73
C THR A 45 16.89 7.77 37.20
N ASP A 46 17.23 7.50 35.94
CA ASP A 46 16.78 6.34 35.18
C ASP A 46 17.50 5.07 35.65
N ALA A 47 17.29 4.69 36.91
CA ALA A 47 17.84 3.47 37.50
C ALA A 47 17.23 2.24 36.82
N LEU A 48 18.02 1.51 36.03
CA LEU A 48 17.58 0.34 35.28
C LEU A 48 16.94 -0.68 36.23
N PRO A 49 15.80 -1.28 35.87
CA PRO A 49 15.14 -2.27 36.71
C PRO A 49 16.07 -3.47 36.91
N VAL A 50 16.26 -3.87 38.17
CA VAL A 50 17.06 -5.03 38.55
C VAL A 50 16.13 -6.15 38.97
N GLY A 51 16.37 -7.38 38.50
CA GLY A 51 15.53 -8.51 38.83
C GLY A 51 16.07 -9.86 38.35
N HIS A 52 15.21 -10.86 38.39
CA HIS A 52 15.45 -12.21 37.88
C HIS A 52 15.25 -12.24 36.36
N CYS A 53 16.15 -12.91 35.64
CA CYS A 53 16.02 -13.09 34.19
C CYS A 53 15.49 -14.49 33.85
N GLU A 54 14.37 -14.58 33.14
CA GLU A 54 13.74 -15.85 32.73
C GLU A 54 14.59 -16.67 31.74
N GLU A 55 15.53 -16.05 31.03
CA GLU A 55 16.30 -16.70 29.96
C GLU A 55 17.64 -17.27 30.42
N CYS A 56 18.29 -16.66 31.41
CA CYS A 56 19.52 -17.21 32.01
C CYS A 56 19.31 -17.79 33.41
N GLY A 57 18.18 -17.47 34.07
CA GLY A 57 17.87 -17.93 35.42
C GLY A 57 18.66 -17.22 36.52
N ASP A 58 19.45 -16.20 36.19
CA ASP A 58 20.25 -15.46 37.16
C ASP A 58 19.46 -14.32 37.80
N ASP A 59 19.72 -14.11 39.10
CA ASP A 59 19.16 -13.02 39.90
C ASP A 59 20.07 -11.79 39.92
N GLY A 60 19.48 -10.61 40.19
CA GLY A 60 20.25 -9.37 40.37
C GLY A 60 20.80 -8.77 39.07
N LEU A 61 20.21 -9.11 37.93
CA LEU A 61 20.61 -8.57 36.63
C LEU A 61 19.79 -7.35 36.23
N PHE A 62 20.40 -6.48 35.41
CA PHE A 62 19.69 -5.37 34.77
C PHE A 62 18.77 -5.88 33.67
N LEU A 63 17.47 -5.66 33.86
CA LEU A 63 16.42 -6.01 32.92
C LEU A 63 16.22 -4.92 31.87
N ASP A 64 15.78 -5.33 30.68
CA ASP A 64 15.41 -4.40 29.62
C ASP A 64 14.05 -3.76 29.93
N ARG A 65 14.04 -2.45 30.13
CA ARG A 65 12.82 -1.67 30.43
C ARG A 65 11.72 -1.89 29.38
N VAL A 66 12.09 -1.91 28.10
CA VAL A 66 11.11 -2.01 27.01
C VAL A 66 10.41 -3.36 27.04
N LEU A 67 11.17 -4.44 27.22
CA LEU A 67 10.61 -5.80 27.34
C LEU A 67 9.74 -5.94 28.60
N LEU A 68 10.16 -5.35 29.73
CA LEU A 68 9.43 -5.41 30.98
C LEU A 68 8.12 -4.61 30.93
N GLU A 69 8.17 -3.36 30.49
CA GLU A 69 7.03 -2.45 30.54
C GLU A 69 5.99 -2.77 29.46
N HIS A 70 6.43 -2.96 28.21
CA HIS A 70 5.49 -3.13 27.08
C HIS A 70 5.09 -4.58 26.83
N PHE A 71 5.95 -5.54 27.15
CA PHE A 71 5.73 -6.96 26.85
C PHE A 71 5.63 -7.83 28.11
N GLN A 72 5.82 -7.27 29.30
CA GLN A 72 5.76 -7.98 30.58
C GLN A 72 6.73 -9.16 30.65
N LEU A 73 7.90 -9.04 30.02
CA LEU A 73 8.94 -10.06 29.97
C LEU A 73 10.16 -9.68 30.82
N HIS A 74 10.57 -10.56 31.72
CA HIS A 74 11.75 -10.37 32.57
C HIS A 74 13.01 -10.91 31.89
N VAL A 75 13.61 -10.09 31.02
CA VAL A 75 14.80 -10.46 30.26
C VAL A 75 15.91 -9.45 30.50
N CYS A 76 17.10 -9.95 30.82
CA CYS A 76 18.27 -9.09 31.01
C CYS A 76 18.79 -8.53 29.68
N ILE A 77 19.48 -7.39 29.76
CA ILE A 77 20.02 -6.69 28.57
C ILE A 77 20.97 -7.61 27.78
N THR A 78 21.76 -8.42 28.47
CA THR A 78 22.69 -9.38 27.84
C THR A 78 21.94 -10.44 27.03
N CYS A 79 20.89 -11.05 27.60
CA CYS A 79 20.08 -12.06 26.89
C CYS A 79 19.30 -11.47 25.71
N LYS A 80 18.90 -10.20 25.79
CA LYS A 80 18.28 -9.51 24.66
C LYS A 80 19.25 -9.30 23.49
N GLN A 81 20.51 -8.97 23.77
CA GLN A 81 21.53 -8.71 22.76
C GLN A 81 22.11 -10.00 22.16
N ASP A 82 22.03 -11.10 22.89
CA ASP A 82 22.49 -12.41 22.45
C ASP A 82 21.60 -12.96 21.32
N GLN A 83 22.05 -12.77 20.08
CA GLN A 83 21.35 -13.27 18.88
C GLN A 83 21.39 -14.80 18.77
N SER A 84 22.32 -15.48 19.45
CA SER A 84 22.54 -16.92 19.30
C SER A 84 21.52 -17.77 20.05
N ARG A 85 20.96 -17.26 21.15
CA ARG A 85 20.15 -18.10 22.06
C ARG A 85 18.81 -18.54 21.50
N ARG A 86 18.16 -17.76 20.62
CA ARG A 86 16.88 -18.09 19.95
C ARG A 86 16.63 -17.22 18.70
N ASP A 87 17.56 -17.21 17.74
CA ASP A 87 17.38 -16.58 16.43
C ASP A 87 16.85 -15.13 16.46
N GLY A 88 17.26 -14.33 17.45
CA GLY A 88 16.74 -12.98 17.63
C GLY A 88 15.27 -12.90 18.09
N ALA A 89 14.79 -13.83 18.92
CA ALA A 89 13.42 -13.83 19.46
C ALA A 89 12.99 -12.50 20.12
N PHE A 90 13.95 -11.74 20.68
CA PHE A 90 13.71 -10.44 21.32
C PHE A 90 13.81 -9.23 20.38
N GLU A 91 13.98 -9.47 19.08
CA GLU A 91 13.99 -8.43 18.07
C GLU A 91 12.60 -7.77 17.96
N LEU A 92 12.58 -6.44 17.91
CA LEU A 92 11.37 -5.66 17.69
C LEU A 92 11.17 -5.44 16.18
N VAL A 93 10.05 -5.93 15.66
CA VAL A 93 9.74 -5.95 14.24
C VAL A 93 8.60 -4.96 13.95
N PRO A 94 8.74 -4.05 12.97
CA PRO A 94 7.67 -3.12 12.62
C PRO A 94 6.50 -3.85 11.96
N LYS A 95 5.27 -3.36 12.19
CA LYS A 95 4.02 -3.95 11.68
C LYS A 95 4.06 -4.34 10.20
N THR A 96 4.60 -3.47 9.34
CA THR A 96 4.68 -3.70 7.89
C THR A 96 5.57 -4.90 7.56
N ARG A 97 6.72 -5.01 8.20
CA ARG A 97 7.64 -6.15 8.10
C ARG A 97 7.02 -7.41 8.67
N ALA A 98 6.38 -7.32 9.84
CA ALA A 98 5.74 -8.45 10.50
C ALA A 98 4.63 -9.10 9.64
N LYS A 99 3.81 -8.29 8.96
CA LYS A 99 2.79 -8.79 8.02
C LYS A 99 3.39 -9.56 6.84
N ALA A 100 4.50 -9.08 6.31
CA ALA A 100 5.17 -9.69 5.17
C ALA A 100 5.90 -10.98 5.56
N GLU A 101 6.66 -10.96 6.65
CA GLU A 101 7.46 -12.10 7.10
C GLU A 101 6.60 -13.18 7.73
N TYR A 102 5.71 -12.86 8.67
CA TYR A 102 4.94 -13.88 9.40
C TYR A 102 3.62 -14.26 8.73
N ALA A 103 3.33 -13.65 7.56
CA ALA A 103 2.07 -13.79 6.84
C ALA A 103 0.81 -13.52 7.71
N LEU A 104 0.92 -12.82 8.83
CA LEU A 104 -0.21 -12.60 9.73
C LEU A 104 -1.25 -11.62 9.14
N PRO A 105 -2.56 -11.89 9.31
CA PRO A 105 -3.61 -10.93 8.94
C PRO A 105 -3.60 -9.65 9.78
N ASP A 106 -4.08 -8.55 9.22
CA ASP A 106 -4.14 -7.23 9.88
C ASP A 106 -4.92 -7.21 11.20
N SER A 107 -5.91 -8.09 11.35
CA SER A 107 -6.75 -8.20 12.54
C SER A 107 -5.97 -8.64 13.78
N PHE A 108 -4.95 -9.49 13.62
CA PHE A 108 -4.16 -10.01 14.74
C PHE A 108 -3.42 -8.88 15.47
N PHE A 109 -2.90 -7.91 14.73
CA PHE A 109 -2.10 -6.82 15.31
C PHE A 109 -2.89 -5.89 16.24
N ARG A 110 -4.22 -5.96 16.28
CA ARG A 110 -5.03 -5.15 17.20
C ARG A 110 -5.05 -5.67 18.63
N GLY A 111 -4.76 -6.96 18.85
CA GLY A 111 -4.78 -7.60 20.17
C GLY A 111 -3.40 -7.92 20.73
N LEU A 112 -2.32 -7.59 20.01
CA LEU A 112 -0.95 -7.92 20.41
C LEU A 112 -0.28 -6.75 21.13
N ALA A 113 0.48 -7.09 22.17
CA ALA A 113 1.37 -6.16 22.85
C ALA A 113 2.36 -5.55 21.85
N HIS A 114 2.55 -4.24 21.93
CA HIS A 114 3.41 -3.50 21.02
C HIS A 114 3.99 -2.25 21.67
N LEU A 115 5.11 -1.79 21.11
CA LEU A 115 5.74 -0.53 21.42
C LEU A 115 5.40 0.49 20.33
N GLU A 116 4.84 1.63 20.72
CA GLU A 116 4.58 2.75 19.79
C GLU A 116 5.74 3.75 19.81
N LYS A 117 6.16 4.19 18.62
CA LYS A 117 7.15 5.25 18.42
C LYS A 117 6.64 6.27 17.40
N PRO A 118 7.10 7.53 17.45
CA PRO A 118 6.82 8.47 16.37
C PRO A 118 7.33 7.90 15.04
N ASN A 119 6.58 8.16 13.97
CA ASN A 119 6.92 7.61 12.66
C ASN A 119 8.22 8.29 12.15
N PRO A 120 9.26 7.50 11.77
CA PRO A 120 10.56 8.05 11.38
C PRO A 120 10.52 8.88 10.09
N HIS A 121 9.49 8.72 9.25
CA HIS A 121 9.35 9.51 8.04
C HIS A 121 8.73 10.89 8.31
N HIS A 122 7.69 10.95 9.15
CA HIS A 122 7.02 12.20 9.51
C HIS A 122 6.11 12.01 10.74
N GLU A 123 6.17 12.92 11.71
CA GLU A 123 5.41 12.82 12.97
C GLU A 123 3.89 12.78 12.78
N ALA A 124 3.37 13.48 11.77
CA ALA A 124 1.93 13.51 11.47
C ALA A 124 1.40 12.19 10.85
N PHE A 125 2.27 11.26 10.46
CA PHE A 125 1.84 9.95 9.97
C PHE A 125 1.48 9.02 11.12
N ALA A 126 0.75 7.95 10.80
CA ALA A 126 0.40 6.93 11.78
C ALA A 126 1.65 6.46 12.54
N PRO A 127 1.60 6.37 13.90
CA PRO A 127 2.72 5.94 14.72
C PRO A 127 3.30 4.59 14.28
N LEU A 128 4.61 4.43 14.49
CA LEU A 128 5.30 3.17 14.23
C LEU A 128 4.96 2.18 15.34
N GLN A 129 4.31 1.08 14.98
CA GLN A 129 4.02 -0.03 15.89
C GLN A 129 5.09 -1.12 15.74
N LEU A 130 5.80 -1.40 16.83
CA LEU A 130 6.84 -2.42 16.94
C LEU A 130 6.36 -3.61 17.77
N PHE A 131 6.45 -4.81 17.22
CA PHE A 131 5.99 -6.05 17.83
C PHE A 131 7.17 -6.96 18.15
N LEU A 132 7.04 -7.79 19.19
CA LEU A 132 8.08 -8.74 19.56
C LEU A 132 8.10 -9.94 18.61
N ARG A 133 9.27 -10.27 18.05
CA ARG A 133 9.45 -11.40 17.14
C ARG A 133 8.98 -12.74 17.72
N ARG A 134 9.29 -13.03 18.99
CA ARG A 134 8.82 -14.22 19.71
C ARG A 134 7.30 -14.39 19.64
N THR A 135 6.56 -13.32 19.94
CA THR A 135 5.09 -13.33 19.94
C THR A 135 4.54 -13.53 18.52
N LEU A 136 5.15 -12.89 17.53
CA LEU A 136 4.74 -13.04 16.13
C LEU A 136 4.94 -14.47 15.62
N LEU A 137 6.09 -15.09 15.93
CA LEU A 137 6.37 -16.48 15.60
C LEU A 137 5.35 -17.42 16.24
N GLN A 138 5.07 -17.24 17.52
CA GLN A 138 4.09 -18.05 18.25
C GLN A 138 2.69 -17.96 17.63
N GLU A 139 2.21 -16.75 17.32
CA GLU A 139 0.91 -16.58 16.67
C GLU A 139 0.88 -17.12 15.23
N ALA A 140 1.98 -17.00 14.49
CA ALA A 140 2.09 -17.56 13.15
C ALA A 140 2.03 -19.09 13.17
N HIS A 141 2.77 -19.72 14.09
CA HIS A 141 2.70 -21.17 14.27
C HIS A 141 1.32 -21.63 14.74
N ARG A 142 0.64 -20.85 15.58
CA ARG A 142 -0.74 -21.13 16.01
C ARG A 142 -1.76 -21.04 14.88
N LEU A 143 -1.55 -20.13 13.92
CA LEU A 143 -2.48 -19.92 12.80
C LEU A 143 -2.26 -20.90 11.65
N TYR A 144 -1.01 -21.31 11.42
CA TYR A 144 -0.61 -22.10 10.26
C TYR A 144 -0.08 -23.50 10.63
N ASP A 145 -0.30 -23.94 11.86
CA ASP A 145 0.12 -25.25 12.38
C ASP A 145 1.62 -25.55 12.16
N GLY A 146 2.47 -24.54 12.36
CA GLY A 146 3.92 -24.67 12.28
C GLY A 146 4.58 -23.78 11.22
N GLU A 147 5.85 -24.06 10.95
CA GLU A 147 6.67 -23.28 10.02
C GLU A 147 6.33 -23.59 8.56
N GLU A 148 6.07 -24.86 8.25
CA GLU A 148 5.76 -25.30 6.89
C GLU A 148 4.46 -24.67 6.37
N GLY A 149 3.40 -24.65 7.18
CA GLY A 149 2.14 -24.00 6.80
C GLY A 149 2.30 -22.50 6.56
N ARG A 150 3.14 -21.82 7.36
CA ARG A 150 3.48 -20.39 7.14
C ARG A 150 4.16 -20.19 5.78
N GLN A 151 5.11 -21.06 5.42
CA GLN A 151 5.79 -20.99 4.11
C GLN A 151 4.85 -21.26 2.94
N GLN A 152 3.95 -22.24 3.07
CA GLN A 152 2.91 -22.51 2.08
C GLN A 152 1.98 -21.31 1.88
N GLU A 153 1.55 -20.67 2.97
CA GLU A 153 0.72 -19.46 2.91
C GLU A 153 1.46 -18.30 2.23
N MET A 154 2.75 -18.11 2.53
CA MET A 154 3.57 -17.09 1.89
C MET A 154 3.69 -17.34 0.38
N ALA A 155 3.93 -18.58 -0.02
CA ALA A 155 3.96 -18.99 -1.43
C ALA A 155 2.61 -18.73 -2.12
N ARG A 156 1.50 -19.07 -1.46
CA ARG A 156 0.13 -18.80 -1.95
C ARG A 156 -0.10 -17.30 -2.19
N ARG A 157 0.30 -16.45 -1.24
CA ARG A 157 0.20 -14.98 -1.38
C ARG A 157 1.05 -14.46 -2.53
N LYS A 158 2.27 -14.97 -2.69
CA LYS A 158 3.16 -14.61 -3.80
C LYS A 158 2.57 -14.99 -5.16
N LYS A 159 2.03 -16.21 -5.29
CA LYS A 159 1.33 -16.67 -6.52
C LYS A 159 0.12 -15.79 -6.84
N ARG A 160 -0.68 -15.43 -5.84
CA ARG A 160 -1.83 -14.53 -6.00
C ARG A 160 -1.41 -13.12 -6.44
N ALA A 161 -0.38 -12.56 -5.82
CA ALA A 161 0.15 -11.24 -6.18
C ALA A 161 0.68 -11.24 -7.62
N PHE A 162 1.44 -12.27 -8.01
CA PHE A 162 1.94 -12.46 -9.37
C PHE A 162 0.79 -12.54 -10.38
N ARG A 163 -0.23 -13.38 -10.14
CA ARG A 163 -1.39 -13.50 -11.03
C ARG A 163 -2.14 -12.18 -11.20
N THR A 164 -2.30 -11.42 -10.12
CA THR A 164 -2.98 -10.12 -10.16
C THR A 164 -2.17 -9.11 -10.96
N ALA A 165 -0.84 -9.09 -10.79
CA ALA A 165 0.06 -8.23 -11.57
C ALA A 165 0.02 -8.61 -13.06
N ALA A 166 0.15 -9.90 -13.39
CA ALA A 166 0.08 -10.40 -14.75
C ALA A 166 -1.25 -10.06 -15.44
N SER A 167 -2.37 -10.20 -14.71
CA SER A 167 -3.70 -9.83 -15.21
C SER A 167 -3.82 -8.33 -15.50
N ARG A 168 -3.30 -7.47 -14.62
CA ARG A 168 -3.28 -6.01 -14.82
C ARG A 168 -2.44 -5.64 -16.05
N THR A 169 -1.26 -6.25 -16.21
CA THR A 169 -0.40 -6.04 -17.38
C THR A 169 -1.09 -6.50 -18.67
N LYS A 170 -1.70 -7.70 -18.68
CA LYS A 170 -2.47 -8.21 -19.82
C LYS A 170 -3.62 -7.26 -20.20
N HIS A 171 -4.35 -6.75 -19.21
CA HIS A 171 -5.43 -5.78 -19.44
C HIS A 171 -4.90 -4.47 -20.04
N LEU A 172 -3.78 -3.95 -19.54
CA LEU A 172 -3.15 -2.74 -20.07
C LEU A 172 -2.71 -2.90 -21.52
N LEU A 173 -2.02 -4.00 -21.84
CA LEU A 173 -1.56 -4.30 -23.20
C LEU A 173 -2.72 -4.50 -24.19
N LYS A 174 -3.80 -5.15 -23.74
CA LYS A 174 -5.02 -5.30 -24.53
C LYS A 174 -5.68 -3.94 -24.81
N ARG A 175 -5.73 -3.05 -23.82
CA ARG A 175 -6.23 -1.67 -23.99
C ARG A 175 -5.37 -0.85 -24.94
N GLN A 176 -4.06 -1.08 -24.96
CA GLN A 176 -3.13 -0.41 -25.89
C GLN A 176 -3.11 -1.07 -27.28
N HIS A 177 -3.93 -2.08 -27.54
CA HIS A 177 -3.94 -2.89 -28.78
C HIS A 177 -2.58 -3.52 -29.13
N LEU A 178 -1.67 -3.63 -28.16
CA LEU A 178 -0.36 -4.28 -28.35
C LEU A 178 -0.46 -5.82 -28.29
N LEU A 179 -1.62 -6.35 -27.85
CA LEU A 179 -1.96 -7.76 -27.91
C LEU A 179 -3.09 -7.95 -28.94
N THR A 180 -2.73 -7.97 -30.22
CA THR A 180 -3.60 -8.49 -31.28
C THR A 180 -3.31 -9.97 -31.49
N LEU A 181 -4.33 -10.81 -31.31
CA LEU A 181 -4.40 -12.24 -31.72
C LEU A 181 -3.51 -13.24 -30.96
N SER A 182 -4.08 -13.83 -29.91
CA SER A 182 -3.95 -15.27 -29.55
C SER A 182 -4.83 -15.57 -28.33
N ALA A 183 -6.15 -15.49 -28.50
CA ALA A 183 -7.10 -15.74 -27.42
C ALA A 183 -7.46 -17.23 -27.24
N ASP A 184 -6.83 -18.14 -27.98
CA ASP A 184 -7.35 -19.52 -28.14
C ASP A 184 -6.50 -20.64 -27.51
N THR A 185 -5.39 -20.34 -26.84
CA THR A 185 -4.63 -21.38 -26.11
C THR A 185 -4.09 -20.77 -24.83
N ASP A 186 -4.78 -20.98 -23.70
CA ASP A 186 -4.25 -21.01 -22.33
C ASP A 186 -5.45 -21.26 -21.37
N GLU A 187 -6.26 -22.25 -21.69
CA GLU A 187 -7.02 -22.98 -20.67
C GLU A 187 -6.13 -24.16 -20.30
N GLU A 188 -5.60 -24.18 -19.07
CA GLU A 188 -4.98 -25.28 -18.30
C GLU A 188 -3.99 -24.65 -17.29
N GLN A 189 -3.89 -24.96 -15.98
CA GLN A 189 -4.52 -25.88 -15.03
C GLN A 189 -4.21 -25.27 -13.64
N ASP A 190 -5.17 -25.19 -12.72
CA ASP A 190 -4.91 -25.55 -11.31
C ASP A 190 -6.24 -25.79 -10.59
N ALA A 191 -6.35 -26.97 -10.00
CA ALA A 191 -7.54 -27.48 -9.32
C ALA A 191 -7.62 -26.88 -7.92
N ASP A 192 -8.60 -26.01 -7.69
CA ASP A 192 -9.18 -25.82 -6.37
C ASP A 192 -10.70 -25.74 -6.55
N SER A 193 -11.34 -26.86 -6.21
CA SER A 193 -12.74 -27.15 -6.45
C SER A 193 -13.63 -26.26 -5.59
N THR A 194 -14.22 -25.24 -6.19
CA THR A 194 -15.52 -24.71 -5.72
C THR A 194 -16.47 -24.73 -6.90
N GLU A 195 -17.38 -25.72 -6.88
CA GLU A 195 -18.42 -25.91 -7.88
C GLU A 195 -19.31 -24.67 -7.96
N ILE A 196 -19.11 -23.86 -9.00
CA ILE A 196 -20.06 -22.84 -9.41
C ILE A 196 -20.32 -23.07 -10.89
N SER A 197 -21.55 -23.46 -11.20
CA SER A 197 -22.04 -23.89 -12.50
C SER A 197 -21.65 -22.91 -13.62
N LYS A 198 -20.66 -23.29 -14.42
CA LYS A 198 -20.21 -22.56 -15.61
C LYS A 198 -21.26 -22.78 -16.72
N LYS A 199 -22.27 -21.91 -16.77
CA LYS A 199 -23.21 -21.83 -17.90
C LYS A 199 -22.42 -21.53 -19.16
N GLU A 200 -22.23 -22.53 -20.02
CA GLU A 200 -21.57 -22.40 -21.32
C GLU A 200 -22.22 -21.28 -22.13
N LYS A 201 -21.55 -20.14 -22.22
CA LYS A 201 -21.91 -19.10 -23.20
C LYS A 201 -21.49 -19.62 -24.56
N LYS A 202 -22.41 -20.28 -25.26
CA LYS A 202 -22.30 -20.62 -26.70
C LYS A 202 -21.87 -19.35 -27.44
N ARG A 203 -20.61 -19.34 -27.87
CA ARG A 203 -20.02 -18.27 -28.68
C ARG A 203 -20.84 -18.21 -29.96
N LYS A 204 -21.58 -17.11 -30.15
CA LYS A 204 -22.41 -16.91 -31.35
C LYS A 204 -21.46 -16.99 -32.54
N GLU A 205 -21.74 -17.93 -33.44
CA GLU A 205 -21.06 -18.06 -34.71
C GLU A 205 -21.12 -16.71 -35.43
N TYR A 206 -19.96 -16.26 -35.91
CA TYR A 206 -19.87 -15.01 -36.65
C TYR A 206 -20.59 -15.20 -37.98
N VAL A 207 -21.81 -14.70 -38.05
CA VAL A 207 -22.54 -14.57 -39.31
C VAL A 207 -22.01 -13.29 -39.96
N PRO A 208 -21.32 -13.37 -41.12
CA PRO A 208 -20.95 -12.16 -41.85
C PRO A 208 -22.22 -11.33 -42.09
N VAL A 209 -22.17 -10.07 -41.67
CA VAL A 209 -23.20 -9.08 -42.00
C VAL A 209 -23.32 -9.11 -43.52
N ALA A 210 -24.51 -9.44 -44.02
CA ALA A 210 -24.78 -9.52 -45.45
C ALA A 210 -24.26 -8.26 -46.17
N ASP A 211 -23.92 -8.39 -47.45
CA ASP A 211 -23.43 -7.35 -48.38
C ASP A 211 -24.40 -6.17 -48.61
N GLY A 212 -25.12 -5.72 -47.58
CA GLY A 212 -26.01 -4.56 -47.57
C GLY A 212 -25.38 -3.31 -46.99
N ASP A 213 -24.11 -3.37 -46.56
CA ASP A 213 -23.39 -2.18 -46.09
C ASP A 213 -22.93 -1.36 -47.30
N HIS A 214 -23.77 -0.40 -47.69
CA HIS A 214 -23.50 0.55 -48.74
C HIS A 214 -23.77 1.95 -48.19
N ARG A 215 -23.10 2.95 -48.77
CA ARG A 215 -23.38 4.34 -48.43
C ARG A 215 -24.77 4.70 -48.92
N HIS A 216 -25.65 5.09 -48.00
CA HIS A 216 -27.01 5.49 -48.36
C HIS A 216 -26.99 6.76 -49.22
N GLU A 217 -27.41 6.60 -50.48
CA GLU A 217 -27.70 7.70 -51.38
C GLU A 217 -29.23 7.87 -51.45
N PHE A 218 -29.73 9.01 -50.98
CA PHE A 218 -31.16 9.34 -50.92
C PHE A 218 -31.55 10.18 -52.13
N THR A 219 -31.99 9.53 -53.19
CA THR A 219 -32.30 10.19 -54.47
C THR A 219 -33.77 10.55 -54.63
N ALA A 220 -34.69 9.94 -53.87
CA ALA A 220 -36.12 10.20 -53.94
C ALA A 220 -36.61 10.95 -52.70
N GLU A 221 -37.19 12.15 -52.90
CA GLU A 221 -37.88 12.95 -51.87
C GLU A 221 -39.38 12.97 -52.18
N SER A 222 -40.21 12.66 -51.18
CA SER A 222 -41.67 12.81 -51.24
C SER A 222 -42.17 13.67 -50.09
N PHE A 223 -43.11 14.57 -50.38
CA PHE A 223 -43.73 15.47 -49.41
C PHE A 223 -45.16 15.01 -49.13
N GLU A 224 -45.49 14.80 -47.86
CA GLU A 224 -46.86 14.54 -47.42
C GLU A 224 -47.50 15.83 -46.90
N GLU A 225 -48.52 16.30 -47.60
CA GLU A 225 -49.19 17.59 -47.35
C GLU A 225 -49.96 17.60 -46.01
N ASP A 226 -50.51 16.45 -45.60
CA ASP A 226 -51.32 16.32 -44.37
C ASP A 226 -50.50 16.44 -43.08
N THR A 227 -49.21 16.11 -43.14
CA THR A 227 -48.31 16.05 -41.97
C THR A 227 -47.16 17.05 -42.03
N ALA A 228 -46.99 17.75 -43.15
CA ALA A 228 -45.86 18.65 -43.42
C ALA A 228 -44.47 17.99 -43.24
N ILE A 229 -44.38 16.66 -43.44
CA ILE A 229 -43.16 15.87 -43.30
C ILE A 229 -42.58 15.55 -44.68
N TRP A 230 -41.27 15.72 -44.83
CA TRP A 230 -40.53 15.26 -46.00
C TRP A 230 -39.94 13.87 -45.73
N THR A 231 -40.13 12.93 -46.65
CA THR A 231 -39.56 11.59 -46.56
C THR A 231 -38.53 11.37 -47.68
N LYS A 232 -37.35 10.87 -47.32
CA LYS A 232 -36.29 10.43 -48.25
C LYS A 232 -36.13 8.94 -48.19
N THR A 233 -36.10 8.28 -49.35
CA THR A 233 -35.92 6.82 -49.43
C THR A 233 -34.62 6.45 -50.14
N CYS A 234 -33.95 5.41 -49.63
CA CYS A 234 -32.76 4.81 -50.23
C CYS A 234 -33.12 3.48 -50.91
N SER A 235 -32.38 3.07 -51.93
CA SER A 235 -32.62 1.83 -52.70
C SER A 235 -32.59 0.55 -51.87
N CYS A 236 -31.99 0.59 -50.67
CA CYS A 236 -32.01 -0.52 -49.72
C CYS A 236 -33.28 -0.60 -48.86
N GLY A 237 -34.27 0.29 -49.10
CA GLY A 237 -35.52 0.34 -48.35
C GLY A 237 -35.48 1.17 -47.06
N MET A 238 -34.36 1.85 -46.75
CA MET A 238 -34.29 2.78 -45.62
C MET A 238 -35.02 4.08 -45.95
N GLN A 239 -35.87 4.54 -45.03
CA GLN A 239 -36.62 5.80 -45.17
C GLN A 239 -36.31 6.72 -43.99
N VAL A 240 -36.09 8.02 -44.28
CA VAL A 240 -35.79 9.04 -43.28
C VAL A 240 -36.79 10.18 -43.43
N GLN A 241 -37.49 10.51 -42.35
CA GLN A 241 -38.42 11.63 -42.26
C GLN A 241 -37.70 12.86 -41.68
N PHE A 242 -37.95 14.03 -42.24
CA PHE A 242 -37.38 15.30 -41.77
C PHE A 242 -38.29 16.48 -42.10
N GLU A 243 -38.13 17.56 -41.35
CA GLU A 243 -38.82 18.83 -41.58
C GLU A 243 -37.86 19.82 -42.24
N LYS A 244 -38.30 20.51 -43.30
CA LYS A 244 -37.55 21.62 -43.91
C LYS A 244 -38.04 22.92 -43.28
N TRP A 245 -37.14 23.65 -42.65
CA TRP A 245 -37.39 24.93 -41.97
C TRP A 245 -37.19 26.09 -42.95
#